data_AF-A0A7H9AT42-F1
#
_entry.id   AF-A0A7H9AT42-F1
#
_cell.length_a   1.000
_cell.length_b   1.000
_cell.length_c   1.000
_cell.angle_alpha   90.00
_cell.angle_beta   90.00
_cell.angle_gamma   90.00
#
_symmetry.space_group_name_H-M   'P 1'
#
loop_
_entity.id
_entity.type
_entity.pdbx_description
1 polymer ?
#
loop_
_entity_poly.entity_id
_entity_poly.type
_entity_poly.pdbx_seq_one_letter_code
_entity_poly.pdbx_strand_id
1 'polypeptide(L)'
;MISSEKLLSYLKDLTKEEHPEVNGKEYSRSQVLLAERLVRDAQKAIGIASQKPKLSKRRAFIVILEELYYRVPKYPEGLSLESIHRRASQRFEYMNRGAKSLTTPTEVHPKDPCTFYEDNGYAKARYKSALQHLVLESQRYFEVPEAETSLKLLFEDVKLC
;
A
#
# COMPACT_ATOMS: atom_id res chain seq x y z
N MET A 1 -0.21 0.37 28.81
CA MET A 1 -1.27 0.72 27.84
C MET A 1 -2.39 -0.30 27.97
N ILE A 2 -3.64 0.14 28.09
CA ILE A 2 -4.81 -0.73 28.00
C ILE A 2 -4.97 -1.17 26.53
N SER A 3 -5.17 -2.47 26.28
CA SER A 3 -5.49 -2.94 24.94
C SER A 3 -6.88 -2.48 24.54
N SER A 4 -7.11 -2.24 23.25
CA SER A 4 -8.42 -1.81 22.75
C SER A 4 -9.54 -2.81 23.06
N GLU A 5 -9.21 -4.10 23.18
CA GLU A 5 -10.13 -5.16 23.65
C GLU A 5 -10.53 -4.99 25.12
N LYS A 6 -9.57 -4.67 26.00
CA LYS A 6 -9.84 -4.40 27.41
C LYS A 6 -10.68 -3.13 27.58
N LEU A 7 -10.42 -2.10 26.76
CA LEU A 7 -11.21 -0.88 26.75
C LEU A 7 -12.66 -1.13 26.29
N LEU A 8 -12.86 -1.94 25.24
CA LEU A 8 -14.20 -2.33 24.80
C LEU A 8 -14.96 -3.16 25.83
N SER A 9 -14.28 -4.09 26.51
CA SER A 9 -14.89 -4.85 27.60
C SER A 9 -15.35 -3.92 28.72
N TYR A 10 -14.47 -3.00 29.14
CA TYR A 10 -14.78 -2.01 30.16
C TYR A 10 -15.99 -1.15 29.80
N LEU A 11 -16.05 -0.60 28.58
CA LEU A 11 -17.20 0.18 28.11
C LEU A 11 -18.48 -0.63 28.06
N LYS A 12 -18.43 -1.90 27.63
CA LYS A 12 -19.60 -2.80 27.67
C LYS A 12 -20.13 -3.01 29.08
N ASP A 13 -19.25 -3.17 30.05
CA ASP A 13 -19.66 -3.39 31.43
C ASP A 13 -20.28 -2.11 32.02
N LEU A 14 -19.71 -0.94 31.74
CA LEU A 14 -20.30 0.37 32.07
C LEU A 14 -21.71 0.56 31.49
N THR A 15 -22.03 0.05 30.30
CA THR A 15 -23.40 0.19 29.74
C THR A 15 -24.49 -0.57 30.49
N LYS A 16 -24.10 -1.47 31.40
CA LYS A 16 -24.99 -2.25 32.28
C LYS A 16 -25.21 -1.59 33.63
N GLU A 17 -24.39 -0.60 33.99
CA GLU A 17 -24.52 0.15 35.23
C GLU A 17 -25.69 1.13 35.14
N GLU A 18 -26.38 1.33 36.27
CA GLU A 18 -27.49 2.28 36.39
C GLU A 18 -26.98 3.73 36.36
N HIS A 19 -25.80 3.95 36.97
CA HIS A 19 -25.08 5.22 37.03
C HIS A 19 -23.63 5.03 36.57
N PRO A 20 -23.36 4.96 35.27
CA PRO A 20 -22.03 4.68 34.74
C PRO A 20 -21.01 5.74 35.18
N GLU A 21 -19.93 5.34 35.87
CA GLU A 21 -18.94 6.27 36.40
C GLU A 21 -17.53 5.98 35.89
N VAL A 22 -16.84 7.02 35.42
CA VAL A 22 -15.43 6.95 35.03
C VAL A 22 -14.67 8.06 35.75
N ASN A 23 -13.72 7.67 36.61
CA ASN A 23 -12.87 8.60 37.38
C ASN A 23 -13.65 9.68 38.16
N GLY A 24 -14.69 9.32 38.91
CA GLY A 24 -15.45 10.29 39.70
C GLY A 24 -16.49 11.09 38.91
N LYS A 25 -16.67 10.82 37.62
CA LYS A 25 -17.63 11.51 36.76
C LYS A 25 -18.67 10.54 36.24
N GLU A 26 -19.92 10.87 36.47
CA GLU A 26 -21.06 10.12 35.94
C GLU A 26 -21.27 10.47 34.46
N TYR A 27 -21.58 9.45 33.67
CA TYR A 27 -21.87 9.56 32.25
C TYR A 27 -23.23 8.95 31.97
N SER A 28 -23.99 9.58 31.07
CA SER A 28 -25.24 8.98 30.63
C SER A 28 -24.97 7.71 29.83
N ARG A 29 -25.92 6.77 29.86
CA ARG A 29 -25.84 5.54 29.07
C ARG A 29 -25.61 5.80 27.58
N SER A 30 -26.18 6.88 27.02
CA SER A 30 -25.97 7.26 25.62
C SER A 30 -24.54 7.70 25.32
N GLN A 31 -23.87 8.38 26.26
CA GLN A 31 -22.46 8.76 26.13
C GLN A 31 -21.54 7.55 26.15
N VAL A 32 -21.81 6.58 27.05
CA VAL A 32 -21.03 5.33 27.11
C VAL A 32 -21.19 4.51 25.82
N LEU A 33 -22.41 4.41 25.29
CA LEU A 33 -22.68 3.73 24.02
C LEU A 33 -21.98 4.40 22.83
N LEU A 34 -21.93 5.74 22.81
CA LEU A 34 -21.20 6.49 21.79
C LEU A 34 -19.69 6.22 21.88
N ALA A 35 -19.13 6.22 23.08
CA ALA A 35 -17.72 5.91 23.31
C ALA A 35 -17.39 4.48 22.85
N GLU A 36 -18.23 3.49 23.17
CA GLU A 36 -18.05 2.11 22.69
C GLU A 36 -18.03 2.05 21.15
N ARG A 37 -18.98 2.72 20.49
CA ARG A 37 -19.06 2.76 19.03
C ARG A 37 -17.82 3.38 18.41
N LEU A 38 -17.33 4.50 18.95
CA LEU A 38 -16.10 5.16 18.47
C LEU A 38 -14.88 4.25 18.59
N VAL A 39 -14.73 3.53 19.70
CA VAL A 39 -13.62 2.58 19.87
C VAL A 39 -13.70 1.43 18.87
N ARG A 40 -14.91 0.91 18.58
CA ARG A 40 -15.12 -0.12 17.54
C ARG A 40 -14.78 0.39 16.14
N ASP A 41 -15.24 1.58 15.80
CA ASP A 41 -15.01 2.18 14.49
C ASP A 41 -13.52 2.49 14.30
N ALA A 42 -12.84 2.99 15.34
CA ALA A 42 -11.40 3.17 15.35
C ALA A 42 -10.65 1.85 15.21
N GLN A 43 -11.02 0.79 15.95
CA GLN A 43 -10.43 -0.54 15.77
C GLN A 43 -10.61 -1.07 14.35
N LYS A 44 -11.79 -0.88 13.77
CA LYS A 44 -12.09 -1.30 12.40
C LYS A 44 -11.26 -0.50 11.39
N ALA A 45 -11.16 0.82 11.55
CA ALA A 45 -10.35 1.68 10.71
C ALA A 45 -8.85 1.34 10.81
N ILE A 46 -8.35 1.09 12.02
CA ILE A 46 -6.97 0.63 12.27
C ILE A 46 -6.77 -0.76 11.67
N GLY A 47 -7.71 -1.69 11.82
CA GLY A 47 -7.66 -3.02 11.23
C GLY A 47 -7.63 -2.99 9.70
N ILE A 48 -8.40 -2.09 9.08
CA ILE A 48 -8.36 -1.82 7.64
C ILE A 48 -7.03 -1.19 7.24
N ALA A 49 -6.52 -0.22 8.00
CA ALA A 49 -5.22 0.40 7.77
C ALA A 49 -4.04 -0.56 7.98
N SER A 50 -4.21 -1.60 8.80
CA SER A 50 -3.21 -2.64 9.07
C SER A 50 -3.13 -3.70 7.97
N GLN A 51 -4.10 -3.74 7.05
CA GLN A 51 -4.04 -4.65 5.92
C GLN A 51 -3.10 -4.12 4.85
N LYS A 52 -2.09 -4.92 4.51
CA LYS A 52 -1.18 -4.61 3.40
C LYS A 52 -1.98 -4.39 2.12
N PRO A 53 -1.72 -3.31 1.35
CA PRO A 53 -2.41 -3.11 0.09
C PRO A 53 -2.19 -4.29 -0.86
N LYS A 54 -3.26 -4.67 -1.58
CA LYS A 54 -3.22 -5.77 -2.54
C LYS A 54 -2.73 -5.28 -3.88
N LEU A 55 -1.62 -5.83 -4.37
CA LEU A 55 -1.07 -5.53 -5.68
C LEU A 55 -0.76 -6.82 -6.45
N SER A 56 -0.58 -6.71 -7.77
CA SER A 56 0.11 -7.78 -8.50
C SER A 56 1.61 -7.72 -8.17
N LYS A 57 2.33 -8.85 -8.28
CA LYS A 57 3.78 -8.88 -8.05
C LYS A 57 4.53 -7.81 -8.85
N ARG A 58 4.18 -7.64 -10.13
CA ARG A 58 4.78 -6.60 -10.98
C ARG A 58 4.56 -5.20 -10.43
N ARG A 59 3.33 -4.86 -10.03
CA ARG A 59 3.01 -3.54 -9.48
C ARG A 59 3.73 -3.28 -8.16
N ALA A 60 3.73 -4.27 -7.26
CA ALA A 60 4.47 -4.18 -6.01
C ALA A 60 5.97 -3.93 -6.25
N PHE A 61 6.55 -4.61 -7.24
CA PHE A 61 7.97 -4.45 -7.57
C PHE A 61 8.26 -3.11 -8.25
N ILE A 62 7.38 -2.62 -9.13
CA ILE A 62 7.49 -1.28 -9.71
C ILE A 62 7.59 -0.23 -8.60
N VAL A 63 6.72 -0.29 -7.58
CA VAL A 63 6.75 0.66 -6.46
C VAL A 63 8.10 0.64 -5.75
N ILE A 64 8.57 -0.54 -5.34
CA ILE A 64 9.86 -0.67 -4.65
C ILE A 64 11.03 -0.20 -5.53
N LEU A 65 11.04 -0.57 -6.82
CA LEU A 65 12.10 -0.18 -7.74
C LEU A 65 12.11 1.33 -7.99
N GLU A 66 10.94 1.94 -8.11
CA GLU A 66 10.82 3.37 -8.34
C GLU A 66 11.28 4.15 -7.10
N GLU A 67 10.84 3.79 -5.90
CA GLU A 67 11.27 4.45 -4.66
C GLU A 67 12.78 4.38 -4.43
N LEU A 68 13.40 3.23 -4.74
CA LEU A 68 14.84 3.05 -4.53
C LEU A 68 15.68 3.72 -5.63
N TYR A 69 15.16 3.84 -6.84
CA TYR A 69 15.98 4.12 -8.02
C TYR A 69 15.42 5.18 -8.97
N TYR A 70 14.39 5.97 -8.61
CA TYR A 70 13.83 7.00 -9.50
C TYR A 70 14.87 8.02 -10.00
N ARG A 71 15.92 8.31 -9.23
CA ARG A 71 16.98 9.27 -9.60
C ARG A 71 18.09 8.71 -10.49
N VAL A 72 18.14 7.39 -10.71
CA VAL A 72 19.23 6.78 -11.47
C VAL A 72 18.79 6.39 -12.88
N PRO A 73 19.61 6.66 -13.91
CA PRO A 73 19.27 6.37 -15.29
C PRO A 73 19.34 4.87 -15.62
N LYS A 74 20.04 4.08 -14.79
CA LYS A 74 20.19 2.63 -14.93
C LYS A 74 20.19 1.99 -13.54
N TYR A 75 19.69 0.76 -13.45
CA TYR A 75 19.80 0.00 -12.21
C TYR A 75 21.26 -0.39 -11.93
N PRO A 76 21.66 -0.51 -10.66
CA PRO A 76 22.97 -1.06 -10.30
C PRO A 76 23.18 -2.45 -10.90
N GLU A 77 24.41 -2.73 -11.33
CA GLU A 77 24.79 -4.06 -11.76
C GLU A 77 24.63 -5.07 -10.61
N GLY A 78 24.10 -6.26 -10.92
CA GLY A 78 23.86 -7.29 -9.92
C GLY A 78 22.62 -7.07 -9.02
N LEU A 79 21.80 -6.03 -9.25
CA LEU A 79 20.56 -5.84 -8.52
C LEU A 79 19.61 -7.05 -8.71
N SER A 80 19.40 -7.82 -7.63
CA SER A 80 18.53 -9.00 -7.66
C SER A 80 17.09 -8.66 -7.32
N LEU A 81 16.15 -9.34 -7.99
CA LEU A 81 14.72 -9.26 -7.68
C LEU A 81 14.36 -9.87 -6.32
N GLU A 82 15.25 -10.66 -5.71
CA GLU A 82 15.04 -11.22 -4.37
C GLU A 82 15.02 -10.12 -3.30
N SER A 83 15.94 -9.16 -3.39
CA SER A 83 15.98 -8.01 -2.48
C SER A 83 14.72 -7.15 -2.59
N ILE A 84 14.22 -6.98 -3.82
CA ILE A 84 12.98 -6.27 -4.15
C ILE A 84 11.77 -7.04 -3.60
N HIS A 85 11.76 -8.36 -3.79
CA HIS A 85 10.71 -9.25 -3.27
C HIS A 85 10.58 -9.13 -1.76
N ARG A 86 11.70 -9.19 -1.02
CA ARG A 86 11.69 -9.07 0.44
C ARG A 86 11.06 -7.76 0.91
N ARG A 87 11.44 -6.63 0.30
CA ARG A 87 10.87 -5.31 0.61
C ARG A 87 9.39 -5.23 0.23
N ALA A 88 9.03 -5.72 -0.95
CA ALA A 88 7.65 -5.73 -1.41
C ALA A 88 6.74 -6.58 -0.49
N SER A 89 7.20 -7.75 -0.04
CA SER A 89 6.45 -8.65 0.84
C SER A 89 6.21 -8.07 2.24
N GLN A 90 7.05 -7.14 2.68
CA GLN A 90 6.84 -6.41 3.93
C GLN A 90 5.70 -5.41 3.81
N ARG A 91 5.47 -4.82 2.64
CA ARG A 91 4.52 -3.72 2.45
C ARG A 91 3.21 -4.12 1.78
N PHE A 92 3.25 -5.09 0.87
CA PHE A 92 2.11 -5.45 0.02
C PHE A 92 1.70 -6.91 0.20
N GLU A 93 0.41 -7.18 0.06
CA GLU A 93 -0.12 -8.53 -0.13
C GLU A 93 -0.18 -8.79 -1.64
N TYR A 94 0.49 -9.85 -2.11
CA TYR A 94 0.43 -10.24 -3.51
C TYR A 94 0.62 -11.75 -3.67
N MET A 95 -0.12 -12.34 -4.59
CA MET A 95 0.03 -13.75 -4.93
C MET A 95 1.13 -13.94 -5.98
N ASN A 96 1.94 -14.98 -5.79
CA ASN A 96 2.94 -15.45 -6.74
C ASN A 96 2.26 -16.34 -7.82
N ARG A 97 1.24 -15.81 -8.53
CA ARG A 97 0.61 -16.59 -9.62
C ARG A 97 1.59 -16.68 -10.78
N GLY A 98 2.04 -17.89 -11.07
CA GLY A 98 2.99 -18.19 -12.14
C GLY A 98 2.43 -17.78 -13.51
N ALA A 99 3.07 -16.79 -14.12
CA ALA A 99 2.89 -16.45 -15.53
C ALA A 99 4.12 -15.62 -15.96
N LYS A 100 5.07 -16.26 -16.66
CA LYS A 100 6.38 -15.74 -17.13
C LYS A 100 7.13 -14.92 -16.07
N SER A 101 8.08 -15.53 -15.38
CA SER A 101 8.90 -14.85 -14.37
C SER A 101 9.59 -13.65 -15.00
N LEU A 102 9.21 -12.45 -14.58
CA LEU A 102 10.10 -11.29 -14.70
C LEU A 102 11.37 -11.68 -13.94
N THR A 103 12.50 -11.67 -14.64
CA THR A 103 13.79 -12.15 -14.15
C THR A 103 14.70 -11.01 -13.73
N THR A 104 14.52 -9.82 -14.33
CA THR A 104 15.36 -8.65 -14.05
C THR A 104 14.55 -7.43 -13.60
N PRO A 105 15.17 -6.50 -12.85
CA PRO A 105 14.56 -5.20 -12.54
C PRO A 105 14.09 -4.44 -13.78
N THR A 106 14.87 -4.49 -14.87
CA THR A 106 14.55 -3.82 -16.13
C THR A 106 13.29 -4.38 -16.80
N GLU A 107 13.09 -5.71 -16.77
CA GLU A 107 11.86 -6.31 -17.30
C GLU A 107 10.61 -5.91 -16.52
N VAL A 108 10.75 -5.73 -15.20
CA VAL A 108 9.67 -5.28 -14.33
C VAL A 108 9.31 -3.83 -14.64
N HIS A 109 10.34 -2.97 -14.61
CA HIS A 109 10.24 -1.52 -14.62
C HIS A 109 11.43 -0.90 -15.37
N PRO A 110 11.39 -0.83 -16.71
CA PRO A 110 12.50 -0.28 -17.49
C PRO A 110 12.71 1.21 -17.21
N LYS A 111 13.96 1.67 -17.22
CA LYS A 111 14.28 3.10 -17.06
C LYS A 111 14.00 3.93 -18.31
N ASP A 112 13.96 3.27 -19.46
CA ASP A 112 13.47 3.83 -20.72
C ASP A 112 12.42 2.86 -21.30
N PRO A 113 11.14 2.99 -20.90
CA PRO A 113 10.11 2.08 -21.37
C PRO A 113 9.77 2.23 -22.86
N CYS A 114 9.98 3.42 -23.44
CA CYS A 114 9.65 3.67 -24.85
C CYS A 114 10.56 2.83 -25.75
N THR A 115 11.87 2.91 -25.52
CA THR A 115 12.86 2.10 -26.24
C THR A 115 12.75 0.62 -25.87
N PHE A 116 12.56 0.29 -24.60
CA PHE A 116 12.49 -1.11 -24.15
C PHE A 116 11.34 -1.89 -24.81
N TYR A 117 10.23 -1.22 -25.14
CA TYR A 117 9.05 -1.85 -25.74
C TYR A 117 8.82 -1.46 -27.21
N GLU A 118 9.80 -0.86 -27.89
CA GLU A 118 9.67 -0.37 -29.27
C GLU A 118 9.05 -1.44 -30.21
N ASP A 119 9.56 -2.67 -30.14
CA ASP A 119 9.09 -3.80 -30.95
C ASP A 119 7.98 -4.64 -30.28
N ASN A 120 7.44 -4.22 -29.14
CA ASN A 120 6.49 -5.02 -28.36
C ASN A 120 5.35 -4.19 -27.75
N GLY A 121 4.45 -3.71 -28.61
CA GLY A 121 3.29 -2.93 -28.21
C GLY A 121 2.35 -3.64 -27.22
N TYR A 122 2.23 -4.97 -27.29
CA TYR A 122 1.41 -5.73 -26.34
C TYR A 122 2.00 -5.69 -24.91
N ALA A 123 3.30 -5.91 -24.77
CA ALA A 123 3.98 -5.80 -23.48
C ALA A 123 3.95 -4.36 -22.95
N LYS A 124 4.10 -3.37 -23.85
CA LYS A 124 3.93 -1.94 -23.53
C LYS A 124 2.56 -1.64 -22.94
N ALA A 125 1.49 -2.09 -23.59
CA ALA A 125 0.13 -1.86 -23.13
C ALA A 125 -0.12 -2.45 -21.72
N ARG A 126 0.42 -3.65 -21.44
CA ARG A 126 0.34 -4.27 -20.11
C ARG A 126 1.15 -3.49 -19.06
N TYR A 127 2.31 -2.97 -19.43
CA TYR A 127 3.11 -2.12 -18.55
C TYR A 127 2.41 -0.78 -18.27
N LYS A 128 1.90 -0.11 -19.30
CA LYS A 128 1.09 1.11 -19.19
C LYS A 128 -0.12 0.92 -18.27
N SER A 129 -0.85 -0.19 -18.41
CA SER A 129 -1.95 -0.55 -17.50
C SER A 129 -1.49 -0.77 -16.06
N ALA A 130 -0.28 -1.31 -15.85
CA ALA A 130 0.30 -1.42 -14.53
C ALA A 130 0.62 -0.05 -13.92
N LEU A 131 1.21 0.86 -14.69
CA LEU A 131 1.49 2.24 -14.28
C LEU A 131 0.20 3.01 -13.95
N GLN A 132 -0.81 2.93 -14.82
CA GLN A 132 -2.08 3.62 -14.62
C GLN A 132 -2.72 3.26 -13.26
N HIS A 133 -2.73 1.97 -12.91
CA HIS A 133 -3.28 1.52 -11.63
C HIS A 133 -2.50 2.08 -10.43
N LEU A 134 -1.17 2.18 -10.56
CA LEU A 134 -0.33 2.73 -9.50
C LEU A 134 -0.49 4.25 -9.38
N VAL A 135 -0.68 4.96 -10.50
CA VAL A 135 -0.90 6.41 -10.51
C VAL A 135 -2.24 6.79 -9.88
N LEU A 136 -3.33 6.06 -10.19
CA LEU A 136 -4.69 6.36 -9.71
C LEU A 136 -4.82 6.39 -8.18
N GLU A 137 -4.15 5.47 -7.48
CA GLU A 137 -4.13 5.41 -6.01
C GLU A 137 -2.70 5.56 -5.46
N SER A 138 -1.89 6.40 -6.10
CA SER A 138 -0.45 6.53 -5.83
C SER A 138 -0.11 6.79 -4.36
N GLN A 139 -0.86 7.66 -3.69
CA GLN A 139 -0.76 7.96 -2.26
C GLN A 139 -0.93 6.74 -1.34
N ARG A 140 -1.57 5.67 -1.82
CA ARG A 140 -1.77 4.42 -1.07
C ARG A 140 -0.55 3.50 -1.12
N TYR A 141 0.27 3.64 -2.16
CA TYR A 141 1.34 2.68 -2.45
C TYR A 141 2.73 3.24 -2.20
N PHE A 142 2.93 4.55 -2.34
CA PHE A 142 4.23 5.19 -2.21
C PHE A 142 4.44 5.79 -0.83
N GLU A 143 5.62 5.58 -0.27
CA GLU A 143 6.12 6.23 0.96
C GLU A 143 7.09 7.38 0.63
N VAL A 144 7.60 7.44 -0.61
CA VAL A 144 8.52 8.48 -1.09
C VAL A 144 7.81 9.39 -2.11
N PRO A 145 7.44 10.63 -1.74
CA PRO A 145 6.67 11.54 -2.61
C PRO A 145 7.33 11.86 -3.95
N GLU A 146 8.66 11.94 -3.99
CA GLU A 146 9.39 12.22 -5.22
C GLU A 146 9.34 11.05 -6.20
N ALA A 147 9.37 9.82 -5.69
CA ALA A 147 9.22 8.62 -6.51
C ALA A 147 7.79 8.47 -7.03
N GLU A 148 6.81 8.84 -6.21
CA GLU A 148 5.41 8.94 -6.63
C GLU A 148 5.24 9.91 -7.80
N THR A 149 5.84 11.10 -7.67
CA THR A 149 5.82 12.14 -8.70
C THR A 149 6.54 11.67 -9.97
N SER A 150 7.70 11.03 -9.81
CA SER A 150 8.46 10.44 -10.90
C SER A 150 7.63 9.40 -11.68
N LEU A 151 6.91 8.52 -10.99
CA LEU A 151 6.04 7.54 -11.65
C LEU A 151 4.93 8.20 -12.47
N LYS A 152 4.35 9.31 -11.98
CA LYS A 152 3.32 10.07 -12.71
C LYS A 152 3.88 10.66 -13.99
N LEU A 153 5.06 11.26 -13.94
CA LEU A 153 5.75 11.80 -15.12
C LEU A 153 6.04 10.69 -16.13
N LEU A 154 6.64 9.58 -15.66
CA LEU A 154 6.91 8.41 -16.49
C LEU A 154 5.64 7.86 -17.16
N PHE A 155 4.51 7.84 -16.46
CA PHE A 155 3.25 7.39 -17.02
C PHE A 155 2.75 8.30 -18.15
N GLU A 156 2.95 9.61 -18.05
CA GLU A 156 2.64 10.54 -19.14
C GLU A 156 3.58 10.31 -20.33
N ASP A 157 4.87 10.11 -20.10
CA ASP A 157 5.82 9.81 -21.19
C ASP A 157 5.43 8.52 -21.94
N VAL A 158 5.07 7.47 -21.20
CA VAL A 158 4.62 6.17 -21.74
C VAL A 158 3.24 6.25 -22.41
N LYS A 159 2.50 7.35 -22.26
CA LYS A 159 1.28 7.57 -23.07
C LYS A 159 1.60 8.14 -24.44
N LEU A 160 2.66 8.95 -24.53
CA LEU A 160 3.02 9.73 -25.70
C LEU A 160 3.90 8.95 -26.67
N CYS A 161 4.60 7.94 -26.17
CA CYS A 161 5.11 6.84 -26.96
C CYS A 161 4.12 5.65 -26.90
#